data_AF-A0A160EE70-F1
#
_entry.id   AF-A0A160EE70-F1
#
_cell.length_a   1.000
_cell.length_b   1.000
_cell.length_c   1.000
_cell.angle_alpha   90.00
_cell.angle_beta   90.00
_cell.angle_gamma   90.00
#
_symmetry.space_group_name_H-M   'P 1'
#
loop_
_entity.id
_entity.type
_entity.pdbx_description
1 polymer ?
#
loop_
_entity_poly.entity_id
_entity_poly.type
_entity_poly.pdbx_seq_one_letter_code
_entity_poly.pdbx_strand_id
1 'polypeptide(L)'
;MQPAKINTPASLTGAQASWTLRVQVGANQDEAIAVNIFSTNVANLFGGEGVEAAPAQEGAQQEGVQPAPAQGGISSPINVTTAIDANASLTKIEDAIRMVTDQRANLGAFQNRLESVKASTDYAIENLKASYAQIKD
;
A
#
# COMPACT_ATOMS: atom_id res chain seq x y z
N MET A 1 -2.51 24.71 -5.50
CA MET A 1 -3.74 23.96 -5.18
C MET A 1 -3.44 23.12 -3.95
N GLN A 2 -4.22 23.22 -2.87
CA GLN A 2 -4.06 22.30 -1.74
C GLN A 2 -4.56 20.91 -2.15
N PRO A 3 -3.85 19.83 -1.80
CA PRO A 3 -4.32 18.48 -2.08
C PRO A 3 -5.67 18.26 -1.39
N ALA A 4 -6.63 17.67 -2.09
CA ALA A 4 -7.92 17.33 -1.52
C ALA A 4 -7.70 16.40 -0.30
N LYS A 5 -8.16 16.85 0.87
CA LYS A 5 -8.07 16.06 2.10
C LYS A 5 -9.11 14.94 2.03
N ILE A 6 -8.67 13.70 1.87
CA ILE A 6 -9.53 12.52 2.10
C ILE A 6 -9.81 12.49 3.60
N ASN A 7 -11.06 12.71 4.01
CA ASN A 7 -11.47 12.52 5.39
C ASN A 7 -11.49 11.01 5.67
N THR A 8 -10.36 10.48 6.12
CA THR A 8 -10.27 9.08 6.56
C THR A 8 -11.22 8.91 7.74
N PRO A 9 -12.26 8.06 7.64
CA PRO A 9 -13.14 7.80 8.78
C PRO A 9 -12.33 7.23 9.93
N ALA A 10 -12.72 7.54 11.17
CA ALA A 10 -11.98 7.14 12.37
C ALA A 10 -11.78 5.62 12.49
N SER A 11 -12.67 4.82 11.87
CA SER A 11 -12.54 3.35 11.79
C SER A 11 -11.37 2.87 10.92
N LEU A 12 -10.85 3.73 10.04
CA LEU A 12 -9.71 3.44 9.17
C LEU A 12 -8.41 4.06 9.68
N THR A 13 -8.46 4.93 10.70
CA THR A 13 -7.27 5.47 11.36
C THR A 13 -6.54 4.34 12.11
N GLY A 14 -5.43 3.86 11.56
CA GLY A 14 -4.66 2.76 12.14
C GLY A 14 -5.10 1.36 11.68
N ALA A 15 -5.94 1.25 10.64
CA ALA A 15 -6.35 -0.03 10.06
C ALA A 15 -5.13 -0.89 9.72
N GLN A 16 -5.03 -2.06 10.39
CA GLN A 16 -3.96 -3.04 10.17
C GLN A 16 -4.29 -4.02 9.04
N ALA A 17 -5.55 -4.03 8.57
CA ALA A 17 -6.04 -4.89 7.50
C ALA A 17 -6.28 -4.09 6.22
N SER A 18 -6.21 -4.78 5.08
CA SER A 18 -6.57 -4.24 3.77
C SER A 18 -8.04 -3.81 3.75
N TRP A 19 -8.36 -2.77 2.97
CA TRP A 19 -9.71 -2.20 2.88
C TRP A 19 -10.01 -1.69 1.48
N THR A 20 -11.28 -1.40 1.20
CA THR A 20 -11.73 -0.87 -0.09
C THR A 20 -12.20 0.57 0.08
N LEU A 21 -11.57 1.50 -0.63
CA LEU A 21 -12.10 2.85 -0.80
C LEU A 21 -13.16 2.81 -1.89
N ARG A 22 -14.38 3.20 -1.55
CA ARG A 22 -15.46 3.42 -2.52
C ARG A 22 -15.74 4.91 -2.63
N VAL A 23 -15.68 5.44 -3.84
CA VAL A 23 -16.04 6.83 -4.14
C VAL A 23 -17.31 6.80 -4.97
N GLN A 24 -18.38 7.39 -4.42
CA GLN A 24 -19.64 7.58 -5.12
C GLN A 24 -19.41 8.57 -6.27
N VAL A 25 -19.73 8.17 -7.50
CA VAL A 25 -19.46 8.97 -8.71
C VAL A 25 -20.71 9.35 -9.49
N GLY A 26 -21.89 8.84 -9.10
CA GLY A 26 -23.15 9.36 -9.62
C GLY A 26 -24.28 9.36 -8.60
N ALA A 27 -25.52 9.38 -9.10
CA ALA A 27 -26.69 9.71 -8.29
C ALA A 27 -27.27 8.50 -7.54
N ASN A 28 -26.97 7.28 -8.00
CA ASN A 28 -27.57 6.05 -7.49
C ASN A 28 -26.59 5.26 -6.63
N GLN A 29 -27.08 4.55 -5.61
CA GLN A 29 -26.25 3.91 -4.56
C GLN A 29 -25.19 2.91 -5.04
N ASP A 30 -25.34 2.36 -6.25
CA ASP A 30 -24.39 1.39 -6.82
C ASP A 30 -23.38 2.02 -7.79
N GLU A 31 -23.48 3.33 -8.01
CA GLU A 31 -22.63 4.08 -8.94
C GLU A 31 -21.39 4.61 -8.23
N ALA A 32 -20.45 3.70 -7.95
CA ALA A 32 -19.21 4.00 -7.27
C ALA A 32 -18.00 3.38 -7.96
N ILE A 33 -16.88 4.11 -8.00
CA ILE A 33 -15.59 3.52 -8.33
C ILE A 33 -14.92 3.07 -7.04
N ALA A 34 -14.41 1.85 -7.04
CA ALA A 34 -13.70 1.26 -5.93
C ALA A 34 -12.21 1.04 -6.23
N VAL A 35 -11.39 1.13 -5.18
CA VAL A 35 -10.00 0.69 -5.18
C VAL A 35 -9.67 -0.03 -3.86
N ASN A 36 -8.97 -1.14 -3.96
CA ASN A 36 -8.45 -1.85 -2.80
C ASN A 36 -7.14 -1.20 -2.36
N ILE A 37 -7.02 -0.98 -1.06
CA ILE A 37 -5.84 -0.43 -0.40
C ILE A 37 -5.35 -1.50 0.57
N PHE A 38 -4.23 -2.11 0.21
CA PHE A 38 -3.60 -3.14 1.02
C PHE A 38 -2.91 -2.51 2.24
N SER A 39 -2.90 -3.26 3.34
CA SER A 39 -2.18 -2.82 4.54
C SER A 39 -0.67 -2.90 4.29
N THR A 40 0.03 -1.78 4.52
CA THR A 40 1.48 -1.66 4.34
C THR A 40 2.18 -1.42 5.69
N ASN A 41 1.68 -2.04 6.76
CA ASN A 41 2.37 -2.03 8.05
C ASN A 41 3.60 -2.95 8.01
N VAL A 42 4.44 -2.87 9.03
CA VAL A 42 5.67 -3.66 9.13
C VAL A 42 5.37 -5.18 9.06
N ALA A 43 4.30 -5.64 9.69
CA ALA A 43 3.92 -7.05 9.67
C ALA A 43 3.54 -7.55 8.27
N ASN A 44 2.83 -6.74 7.47
CA ASN A 44 2.37 -7.14 6.14
C ASN A 44 3.43 -6.93 5.06
N LEU A 45 4.31 -5.93 5.22
CA LEU A 45 5.43 -5.69 4.29
C LEU A 45 6.59 -6.68 4.49
N PHE A 46 6.77 -7.16 5.72
CA PHE A 46 7.95 -7.97 6.08
C PHE A 46 7.60 -9.33 6.71
N GLY A 47 6.32 -9.71 6.75
CA GLY A 47 5.83 -10.97 7.35
C GLY A 47 5.82 -12.17 6.40
N GLY A 48 6.44 -12.05 5.22
CA GLY A 48 6.60 -13.18 4.31
C GLY A 48 7.57 -14.22 4.87
N GLU A 49 7.11 -15.48 4.95
CA GLU A 49 7.97 -16.66 5.05
C GLU A 49 8.85 -16.75 3.79
N GLY A 50 10.04 -16.18 3.90
CA GLY A 50 11.11 -16.21 2.91
C GLY A 50 12.26 -15.42 3.54
N VAL A 51 13.19 -16.05 4.24
CA VAL A 51 14.01 -17.18 3.82
C VAL A 51 14.30 -18.05 5.05
N GLU A 52 14.39 -19.36 4.83
CA GLU A 52 14.92 -20.34 5.77
C GLU A 52 16.13 -19.79 6.50
N ALA A 53 16.22 -20.07 7.80
CA ALA A 53 17.48 -19.99 8.51
C ALA A 53 18.51 -20.75 7.65
N ALA A 54 19.50 -20.03 7.12
CA ALA A 54 20.62 -20.67 6.46
C ALA A 54 21.14 -21.75 7.41
N PRO A 55 21.38 -22.99 6.93
CA PRO A 55 21.76 -24.09 7.79
C PRO A 55 22.95 -23.64 8.63
N ALA A 56 22.84 -23.83 9.94
CA ALA A 56 23.95 -23.65 10.85
C ALA A 56 25.16 -24.37 10.26
N GLN A 57 26.20 -23.62 9.89
CA GLN A 57 27.48 -24.24 9.58
C GLN A 57 28.02 -24.78 10.91
N GLU A 58 27.69 -26.03 11.20
CA GLU A 58 28.48 -26.89 12.07
C GLU A 58 29.88 -26.95 11.48
N GLY A 59 30.85 -26.33 12.15
CA GLY A 59 32.26 -26.54 11.85
C GLY A 59 33.14 -25.30 11.83
N ALA A 60 33.33 -24.67 12.99
CA ALA A 60 34.62 -24.09 13.36
C ALA A 60 34.65 -23.90 14.89
N GLN A 61 35.21 -24.87 15.60
CA GLN A 61 35.65 -24.66 16.97
C GLN A 61 36.74 -23.58 16.94
N GLN A 62 36.55 -22.48 17.64
CA GLN A 62 37.64 -21.74 18.25
C GLN A 62 37.16 -21.10 19.55
N GLU A 63 37.84 -21.52 20.61
CA GLU A 63 37.65 -21.17 22.00
C GLU A 63 37.73 -19.66 22.26
N GLY A 64 36.94 -19.20 23.23
CA GLY A 64 37.41 -18.17 24.16
C GLY A 64 37.17 -16.71 23.78
N VAL A 65 35.95 -16.31 23.43
CA VAL A 65 35.42 -14.98 23.79
C VAL A 65 33.95 -15.15 24.18
N GLN A 66 33.57 -14.57 25.33
CA GLN A 66 32.23 -14.57 25.91
C GLN A 66 31.13 -14.26 24.89
N PRO A 67 29.89 -14.75 25.09
CA PRO A 67 28.78 -14.44 24.20
C PRO A 67 28.54 -12.93 24.24
N ALA A 68 28.95 -12.24 23.18
CA ALA A 68 28.46 -10.90 22.91
C ALA A 68 26.93 -11.04 22.78
N PRO A 69 26.16 -10.21 23.49
CA PRO A 69 24.77 -10.49 23.73
C PRO A 69 24.04 -10.52 22.39
N ALA A 70 23.05 -11.41 22.28
CA ALA A 70 22.00 -11.28 21.29
C ALA A 70 21.28 -9.93 21.54
N GLN A 71 21.87 -8.86 21.04
CA GLN A 71 21.34 -7.50 21.02
C GLN A 71 21.28 -7.02 19.56
N GLY A 72 20.75 -7.88 18.69
CA GLY A 72 19.81 -7.44 17.69
C GLY A 72 18.44 -7.84 18.24
N GLY A 73 17.67 -6.88 18.75
CA GLY A 73 16.38 -7.16 19.37
C GLY A 73 15.53 -8.07 18.48
N ILE A 74 14.84 -9.03 19.11
CA ILE A 74 13.96 -10.06 18.54
C ILE A 74 12.72 -9.45 17.83
N SER A 75 12.79 -8.24 17.26
CA SER A 75 11.61 -7.60 16.66
C SER A 75 11.88 -6.56 15.58
N SER A 76 13.04 -6.58 14.91
CA SER A 76 13.24 -5.80 13.67
C SER A 76 13.22 -6.75 12.47
N PRO A 77 12.35 -6.55 11.46
CA PRO A 77 12.33 -7.40 10.26
C PRO A 77 13.60 -7.29 9.41
N ILE A 78 14.42 -6.27 9.66
CA ILE A 78 15.68 -5.97 9.00
C ILE A 78 16.83 -6.23 9.98
N ASN A 79 17.78 -7.05 9.54
CA ASN A 79 19.01 -7.39 10.25
C ASN A 79 20.23 -7.22 9.34
N VAL A 80 21.28 -6.54 9.83
CA VAL A 80 22.53 -6.27 9.10
C VAL A 80 23.77 -6.69 9.89
N THR A 81 23.62 -7.56 10.90
CA THR A 81 24.74 -8.00 11.75
C THR A 81 25.73 -8.89 11.03
N THR A 82 25.29 -9.64 10.03
CA THR A 82 26.15 -10.46 9.17
C THR A 82 25.87 -10.17 7.71
N ALA A 83 26.80 -10.54 6.82
CA ALA A 83 26.59 -10.42 5.37
C ALA A 83 25.41 -11.28 4.89
N ILE A 84 25.15 -12.43 5.52
CA ILE A 84 24.00 -13.29 5.21
C ILE A 84 22.69 -12.60 5.62
N ASP A 85 22.62 -12.09 6.85
CA ASP A 85 21.45 -11.38 7.35
C ASP A 85 21.14 -10.12 6.53
N ALA A 86 22.18 -9.39 6.13
CA ALA A 86 22.06 -8.21 5.28
C ALA A 86 21.47 -8.55 3.90
N ASN A 87 21.95 -9.63 3.26
CA ASN A 87 21.40 -10.08 1.99
C ASN A 87 19.93 -10.51 2.11
N ALA A 88 19.57 -11.26 3.15
CA ALA A 88 18.17 -11.62 3.40
C ALA A 88 17.28 -10.39 3.63
N SER A 89 17.80 -9.39 4.34
CA SER A 89 17.10 -8.13 4.58
C SER A 89 16.91 -7.30 3.32
N LEU A 90 17.88 -7.32 2.39
CA LEU A 90 17.74 -6.67 1.09
C LEU A 90 16.59 -7.28 0.29
N THR A 91 16.48 -8.61 0.24
CA THR A 91 15.36 -9.29 -0.43
C THR A 91 14.01 -8.87 0.16
N LYS A 92 13.89 -8.84 1.50
CA LYS A 92 12.67 -8.39 2.17
C LYS A 92 12.32 -6.93 1.85
N ILE A 93 13.32 -6.05 1.76
CA ILE A 93 13.12 -4.65 1.36
C ILE A 93 12.66 -4.55 -0.08
N GLU A 94 13.25 -5.32 -1.00
CA GLU A 94 12.83 -5.35 -2.40
C GLU A 94 11.37 -5.75 -2.56
N ASP A 95 10.94 -6.80 -1.86
CA ASP A 95 9.56 -7.27 -1.93
C ASP A 95 8.57 -6.26 -1.32
N ALA A 96 8.93 -5.64 -0.19
CA ALA A 96 8.16 -4.55 0.38
C ALA A 96 8.04 -3.35 -0.59
N ILE A 97 9.13 -2.99 -1.29
CA ILE A 97 9.12 -1.94 -2.31
C ILE A 97 8.22 -2.31 -3.48
N ARG A 98 8.29 -3.55 -3.98
CA ARG A 98 7.42 -4.04 -5.07
C ARG A 98 5.95 -3.90 -4.66
N MET A 99 5.58 -4.37 -3.48
CA MET A 99 4.21 -4.28 -2.97
C MET A 99 3.69 -2.83 -2.89
N VAL A 100 4.51 -1.91 -2.37
CA VAL A 100 4.14 -0.48 -2.31
C VAL A 100 4.06 0.14 -3.70
N THR A 101 4.94 -0.26 -4.61
CA THR A 101 4.95 0.22 -6.00
C THR A 101 3.68 -0.21 -6.73
N ASP A 102 3.26 -1.46 -6.58
CA ASP A 102 2.02 -1.98 -7.16
C ASP A 102 0.79 -1.26 -6.59
N GLN A 103 0.76 -1.02 -5.28
CA GLN A 103 -0.31 -0.23 -4.66
C GLN A 103 -0.37 1.19 -5.24
N ARG A 104 0.78 1.85 -5.46
CA ARG A 104 0.83 3.19 -6.06
C ARG A 104 0.36 3.19 -7.52
N ALA A 105 0.76 2.18 -8.30
CA ALA A 105 0.29 2.02 -9.67
C ALA A 105 -1.24 1.88 -9.73
N ASN A 106 -1.82 1.04 -8.87
CA ASN A 106 -3.26 0.86 -8.76
C ASN A 106 -3.99 2.16 -8.34
N LEU A 107 -3.41 2.96 -7.44
CA LEU A 107 -3.96 4.25 -7.05
C LEU A 107 -3.85 5.30 -8.18
N GLY A 108 -2.78 5.28 -8.97
CA GLY A 108 -2.65 6.11 -10.17
C GLY A 108 -3.72 5.77 -11.22
N ALA A 109 -3.94 4.48 -11.49
CA ALA A 109 -5.02 4.04 -12.38
C ALA A 109 -6.42 4.41 -11.84
N PHE A 110 -6.61 4.40 -10.51
CA PHE A 110 -7.83 4.88 -9.88
C PHE A 110 -8.04 6.40 -10.08
N GLN A 111 -6.98 7.21 -9.96
CA GLN A 111 -7.05 8.65 -10.24
C GLN A 111 -7.42 8.91 -11.70
N ASN A 112 -6.82 8.21 -12.66
CA ASN A 112 -7.15 8.35 -14.08
C ASN A 112 -8.64 8.05 -14.35
N ARG A 113 -9.20 7.04 -13.68
CA ARG A 113 -10.64 6.72 -13.79
C ARG A 113 -11.51 7.84 -13.20
N LEU A 114 -11.14 8.42 -12.07
CA LEU A 114 -11.87 9.55 -11.47
C LEU A 114 -11.81 10.80 -12.35
N GLU A 115 -10.67 11.09 -12.97
CA GLU A 115 -10.53 12.22 -13.91
C GLU A 115 -11.40 12.02 -15.14
N SER A 116 -11.45 10.79 -15.68
CA SER A 116 -12.34 10.45 -16.80
C SER A 116 -13.82 10.60 -16.44
N VAL A 117 -14.23 10.10 -15.27
CA VAL A 117 -15.61 10.29 -14.77
C VAL A 117 -15.93 11.76 -14.62
N LYS A 118 -15.03 12.56 -14.03
CA LYS A 118 -15.24 14.00 -13.87
C LYS A 118 -15.51 14.65 -15.23
N ALA A 119 -14.68 14.36 -16.23
CA ALA A 119 -14.86 14.91 -17.58
C ALA A 119 -16.21 14.48 -18.20
N SER A 120 -16.59 13.20 -18.07
CA SER A 120 -17.89 12.72 -18.55
C SER A 120 -19.06 13.43 -17.86
N THR A 121 -18.98 13.66 -16.55
CA THR A 121 -20.02 14.36 -15.79
C THR A 121 -20.11 15.83 -16.18
N ASP A 122 -18.98 16.50 -16.43
CA ASP A 122 -18.95 17.88 -16.93
C ASP A 122 -19.68 17.98 -18.29
N TYR A 123 -19.42 17.04 -19.21
CA TYR A 123 -20.15 16.97 -20.49
C TYR A 123 -21.65 16.70 -20.31
N ALA A 124 -22.02 15.78 -19.42
CA ALA A 124 -23.42 15.50 -19.13
C ALA A 124 -24.15 16.75 -18.58
N ILE A 125 -23.49 17.51 -17.70
CA ILE A 125 -24.02 18.77 -17.16
C ILE A 125 -24.21 19.80 -18.28
N GLU A 126 -23.25 19.94 -19.20
CA GLU A 126 -23.36 20.86 -20.33
C GLU A 126 -24.55 20.50 -21.24
N ASN A 127 -24.67 19.22 -21.61
CA ASN A 127 -25.78 18.73 -22.43
C ASN A 127 -27.13 18.95 -21.75
N LEU A 128 -27.25 18.65 -20.44
CA LEU A 128 -28.49 18.84 -19.69
C LEU A 128 -28.88 20.32 -19.60
N LYS A 129 -27.91 21.23 -19.43
CA LYS A 129 -28.15 22.67 -19.45
C LYS A 129 -28.67 23.14 -20.82
N ALA A 130 -28.11 22.63 -21.91
CA ALA A 130 -28.54 22.96 -23.27
C ALA A 130 -29.98 22.47 -23.55
N SER A 131 -30.28 21.22 -23.22
CA SER A 131 -31.64 20.68 -23.34
C SER A 131 -32.64 21.44 -22.46
N TYR A 132 -32.25 21.81 -21.24
CA TYR A 132 -33.09 22.63 -20.37
C TYR A 132 -33.38 24.01 -20.96
N ALA A 133 -32.39 24.66 -21.58
CA ALA A 133 -32.60 25.93 -22.28
C ALA A 133 -33.59 25.78 -23.44
N GLN A 134 -33.45 24.76 -24.29
CA GLN A 134 -34.37 24.50 -25.41
C GLN A 134 -35.81 24.18 -24.99
N ILE A 135 -36.02 23.53 -23.84
CA ILE A 135 -37.36 23.21 -23.34
C ILE A 135 -38.02 24.43 -22.69
N LYS A 136 -37.21 25.33 -22.15
CA LYS A 136 -37.68 26.50 -21.39
C LYS A 136 -37.96 27.72 -22.29
N ASP A 137 -37.20 27.86 -23.38
CA ASP A 137 -37.42 28.85 -24.43
C ASP A 137 -38.60 28.44 -25.32
#